data_AF-A0A947BIP6-F1
#
_entry.id   AF-A0A947BIP6-F1
#
_cell.length_a   1.000
_cell.length_b   1.000
_cell.length_c   1.000
_cell.angle_alpha   90.00
_cell.angle_beta   90.00
_cell.angle_gamma   90.00
#
_symmetry.space_group_name_H-M   'P 1'
#
loop_
_entity.id
_entity.type
_entity.pdbx_description
1 polymer ?
#
loop_
_entity_poly.entity_id
_entity_poly.type
_entity_poly.pdbx_seq_one_letter_code
_entity_poly.pdbx_strand_id
1 'polypeptide(L)'
;MNLTLDRYAENPIIDELVFWPPKQSRIQSVRACCVMFRKPFIEVSIEGGEVFQRHFGRDSFARHWAEASVVLQTITSIKLISDFSFEPIGDPDKLVREVLAKRDECIKESNLMFDEGMYQQFLLQYGADCKNLPADAVQRITYAREQLGIGM
;
A
#
# COMPACT_ATOMS: atom_id res chain seq x y z
N MET A 1 1.72 5.84 -2.26
CA MET A 1 1.04 4.65 -2.77
C MET A 1 -0.40 4.98 -3.14
N ASN A 2 -0.67 6.12 -3.82
CA ASN A 2 -2.05 6.56 -4.05
C ASN A 2 -2.54 6.12 -5.43
N LEU A 3 -1.93 6.57 -6.53
CA LEU A 3 -2.44 6.28 -7.88
C LEU A 3 -2.76 4.80 -8.21
N THR A 4 -1.90 3.85 -7.80
CA THR A 4 -2.14 2.41 -8.04
C THR A 4 -3.23 1.84 -7.13
N LEU A 5 -3.30 2.30 -5.88
CA LEU A 5 -4.28 1.80 -4.91
C LEU A 5 -5.59 2.59 -4.91
N ASP A 6 -5.63 3.80 -5.48
CA ASP A 6 -6.84 4.61 -5.65
C ASP A 6 -7.87 3.87 -6.51
N ARG A 7 -7.42 3.03 -7.45
CA ARG A 7 -8.31 2.12 -8.21
C ARG A 7 -8.79 0.91 -7.42
N TYR A 8 -8.11 0.57 -6.33
CA TYR A 8 -8.52 -0.46 -5.37
C TYR A 8 -9.12 0.17 -4.10
N ALA A 9 -9.36 1.49 -4.07
CA ALA A 9 -10.01 2.18 -2.97
C ALA A 9 -11.49 1.77 -2.80
N GLU A 10 -12.05 1.03 -3.78
CA GLU A 10 -13.32 0.32 -3.57
C GLU A 10 -13.21 -0.73 -2.44
N ASN A 11 -12.00 -1.21 -2.15
CA ASN A 11 -11.73 -1.98 -0.95
C ASN A 11 -11.47 -1.03 0.23
N PRO A 12 -12.31 -1.04 1.27
CA PRO A 12 -12.25 -0.06 2.36
C PRO A 12 -10.97 -0.17 3.20
N ILE A 13 -10.31 -1.33 3.21
CA ILE A 13 -9.04 -1.52 3.92
C ILE A 13 -7.90 -0.86 3.15
N ILE A 14 -7.92 -0.97 1.83
CA ILE A 14 -6.95 -0.31 0.95
C ILE A 14 -7.15 1.20 1.01
N ASP A 15 -8.39 1.68 0.88
CA ASP A 15 -8.73 3.10 0.97
C ASP A 15 -8.16 3.74 2.25
N GLU A 16 -8.39 3.12 3.41
CA GLU A 16 -7.88 3.64 4.68
C GLU A 16 -6.34 3.69 4.80
N LEU A 17 -5.63 2.78 4.12
CA LEU A 17 -4.17 2.78 4.10
C LEU A 17 -3.61 3.82 3.13
N VAL A 18 -4.38 4.20 2.12
CA VAL A 18 -4.01 5.12 1.03
C VAL A 18 -4.38 6.56 1.35
N PHE A 19 -5.49 6.78 2.04
CA PHE A 19 -5.99 8.10 2.40
C PHE A 19 -5.15 8.79 3.48
N TRP A 20 -4.10 8.14 3.99
CA TRP A 20 -3.18 8.82 4.89
C TRP A 20 -2.31 9.84 4.19
N PRO A 21 -2.07 11.00 4.84
CA PRO A 21 -1.08 11.94 4.34
C PRO A 21 0.24 11.21 4.15
N PRO A 22 1.05 11.57 3.12
CA PRO A 22 2.38 11.00 2.92
C PRO A 22 3.17 11.06 4.23
N LYS A 23 3.47 9.88 4.81
CA LYS A 23 4.24 9.79 6.05
C LYS A 23 5.71 9.67 5.72
N GLN A 24 6.56 10.29 6.52
CA GLN A 24 8.01 10.06 6.46
C GLN A 24 8.35 8.65 6.93
N SER A 25 7.57 8.10 7.87
CA SER A 25 7.79 6.78 8.46
C SER A 25 7.03 5.67 7.73
N ARG A 26 7.73 4.56 7.51
CA ARG A 26 7.25 3.39 6.78
C ARG A 26 6.23 2.56 7.57
N ILE A 27 5.28 1.90 6.90
CA ILE A 27 4.43 0.89 7.53
C ILE A 27 5.21 -0.42 7.69
N GLN A 28 5.30 -0.92 8.91
CA GLN A 28 6.00 -2.18 9.22
C GLN A 28 5.08 -3.39 9.09
N SER A 29 3.87 -3.29 9.68
CA SER A 29 2.90 -4.38 9.64
C SER A 29 1.47 -3.90 9.68
N VAL A 30 0.59 -4.70 9.07
CA VAL A 30 -0.86 -4.59 9.18
C VAL A 30 -1.39 -5.92 9.70
N ARG A 31 -2.05 -5.88 10.86
CA ARG A 31 -2.69 -7.04 11.49
C ARG A 31 -4.19 -6.90 11.40
N ALA A 32 -4.86 -7.87 10.79
CA ALA A 32 -6.31 -7.91 10.75
C ALA A 32 -6.89 -8.75 11.90
N CYS A 33 -7.81 -8.15 12.64
CA CYS A 33 -8.40 -8.69 13.85
C CYS A 33 -9.92 -8.75 13.69
N CYS A 34 -10.48 -9.96 13.72
CA CYS A 34 -11.93 -10.19 13.68
C CYS A 34 -12.38 -10.88 14.98
N VAL A 35 -12.51 -10.09 16.05
CA VAL A 35 -12.85 -10.62 17.38
C VAL A 35 -14.37 -10.73 17.53
N MET A 36 -14.88 -11.89 17.98
CA MET A 36 -16.32 -12.19 18.11
C MET A 36 -17.17 -11.08 18.75
N PHE A 37 -16.65 -10.39 19.78
CA PHE A 37 -17.40 -9.39 20.55
C PHE A 37 -17.06 -7.93 20.21
N ARG A 38 -16.13 -7.69 19.28
CA ARG A 38 -15.74 -6.33 18.87
C ARG A 38 -16.10 -6.09 17.41
N LYS A 39 -16.04 -4.83 16.98
CA LYS A 39 -15.98 -4.53 15.55
C LYS A 39 -14.64 -5.05 15.02
N PRO A 40 -14.60 -5.66 13.83
CA PRO A 40 -13.32 -6.01 13.23
C PRO A 40 -12.50 -4.75 13.02
N PHE A 41 -11.19 -4.90 13.07
CA PHE A 41 -10.26 -3.80 12.88
C PHE A 41 -8.99 -4.28 12.23
N ILE A 42 -8.26 -3.35 11.63
CA ILE A 42 -6.84 -3.53 11.36
C ILE A 42 -6.04 -2.72 12.38
N GLU A 43 -4.94 -3.28 12.83
CA GLU A 43 -3.90 -2.60 13.59
C GLU A 43 -2.72 -2.38 12.67
N VAL A 44 -2.22 -1.15 12.62
CA VAL A 44 -1.11 -0.79 11.75
C VAL A 44 0.02 -0.27 12.60
N SER A 45 1.19 -0.86 12.40
CA SER A 45 2.42 -0.50 13.09
C SER A 45 3.32 0.28 12.13
N ILE A 46 3.80 1.44 12.58
CA ILE A 46 4.67 2.32 11.82
C ILE A 46 6.07 2.30 12.43
N GLU A 47 7.07 2.49 11.59
CA GLU A 47 8.45 2.70 12.01
C GLU A 47 8.56 3.87 13.02
N GLY A 48 9.21 3.60 14.15
CA GLY A 48 9.19 4.50 15.33
C GLY A 48 8.26 4.04 16.46
N GLY A 49 7.51 2.94 16.27
CA GLY A 49 6.73 2.29 17.32
C GLY A 49 5.31 2.81 17.50
N GLU A 50 4.87 3.74 16.63
CA GLU A 50 3.48 4.18 16.62
C GLU A 50 2.56 3.05 16.14
N VAL A 51 1.45 2.87 16.86
CA VAL A 51 0.41 1.90 16.53
C VAL A 51 -0.95 2.58 16.63
N PHE A 52 -1.80 2.37 15.64
CA PHE A 52 -3.20 2.76 15.72
C PHE A 52 -4.09 1.71 15.05
N GLN A 53 -5.39 1.86 15.28
CA GLN A 53 -6.41 0.94 14.83
C GLN A 53 -7.43 1.65 13.94
N ARG A 54 -7.95 0.91 12.95
CA ARG A 54 -9.07 1.31 12.11
C ARG A 54 -10.13 0.23 12.14
N HIS A 55 -11.35 0.62 12.48
CA HIS A 55 -12.46 -0.29 12.67
C HIS A 55 -13.33 -0.34 11.42
N PHE A 56 -13.84 -1.54 11.11
CA PHE A 56 -14.64 -1.79 9.92
C PHE A 56 -16.00 -2.39 10.30
N GLY A 57 -16.93 -2.39 9.35
CA GLY A 57 -18.16 -3.17 9.45
C GLY A 57 -17.83 -4.67 9.55
N ARG A 58 -18.67 -5.43 10.26
CA ARG A 58 -18.52 -6.89 10.37
C ARG A 58 -18.73 -7.57 9.02
N ASP A 59 -19.73 -7.10 8.30
CA ASP A 59 -20.09 -7.65 7.00
C ASP A 59 -18.96 -7.42 6.02
N SER A 60 -18.62 -8.47 5.28
CA SER A 60 -17.58 -8.45 4.24
C SER A 60 -16.15 -8.15 4.71
N PHE A 61 -15.86 -7.93 6.00
CA PHE A 61 -14.49 -7.65 6.46
C PHE A 61 -13.50 -8.74 6.06
N ALA A 62 -13.87 -10.02 6.24
CA ALA A 62 -13.04 -11.14 5.85
C ALA A 62 -12.76 -11.17 4.33
N ARG A 63 -13.75 -10.80 3.52
CA ARG A 63 -13.63 -10.71 2.05
C ARG A 63 -12.74 -9.55 1.64
N HIS A 64 -12.96 -8.37 2.22
CA HIS A 64 -12.14 -7.20 1.99
C HIS A 64 -10.69 -7.45 2.42
N TRP A 65 -10.48 -8.16 3.53
CA TRP A 65 -9.14 -8.52 3.98
C TRP A 65 -8.48 -9.54 3.06
N ALA A 66 -9.21 -10.54 2.57
CA ALA A 66 -8.69 -11.49 1.59
C ALA A 66 -8.13 -10.77 0.35
N GLU A 67 -8.90 -9.85 -0.22
CA GLU A 67 -8.49 -9.01 -1.34
C GLU A 67 -7.33 -8.07 -1.00
N ALA A 68 -7.47 -7.27 0.07
CA ALA A 68 -6.45 -6.32 0.48
C ALA A 68 -5.12 -7.02 0.77
N SER A 69 -5.16 -8.23 1.32
CA SER A 69 -3.96 -9.00 1.61
C SER A 69 -3.18 -9.37 0.35
N VAL A 70 -3.86 -9.76 -0.73
CA VAL A 70 -3.23 -10.07 -2.02
C VAL A 70 -2.65 -8.80 -2.64
N VAL A 71 -3.40 -7.70 -2.65
CA VAL A 71 -2.93 -6.42 -3.20
C VAL A 71 -1.67 -5.93 -2.45
N LEU A 72 -1.75 -5.84 -1.11
CA LEU A 72 -0.65 -5.38 -0.26
C LEU A 72 0.56 -6.32 -0.37
N GLN A 73 0.38 -7.64 -0.35
CA GLN A 73 1.48 -8.58 -0.54
C GLN A 73 2.10 -8.47 -1.94
N THR A 74 1.32 -8.11 -2.96
CA THR A 74 1.83 -8.01 -4.34
C THR A 74 2.75 -6.82 -4.51
N ILE A 75 2.36 -5.65 -4.00
CA ILE A 75 3.07 -4.40 -4.29
C ILE A 75 3.93 -3.89 -3.15
N THR A 76 3.71 -4.36 -1.91
CA THR A 76 4.41 -3.84 -0.74
C THR A 76 5.34 -4.86 -0.07
N SER A 77 6.21 -4.36 0.80
CA SER A 77 7.00 -5.15 1.74
C SER A 77 6.40 -5.15 3.16
N ILE A 78 5.12 -4.79 3.31
CA ILE A 78 4.44 -4.73 4.61
C ILE A 78 4.20 -6.15 5.12
N LYS A 79 4.50 -6.40 6.40
CA LYS A 79 4.16 -7.67 7.03
C LYS A 79 2.66 -7.75 7.30
N LEU A 80 1.98 -8.73 6.70
CA LEU A 80 0.55 -8.97 6.95
C LEU A 80 0.36 -10.06 8.01
N ILE A 81 -0.55 -9.82 8.95
CA ILE A 81 -0.90 -10.75 10.03
C ILE A 81 -2.42 -10.92 10.06
N SER A 82 -2.91 -12.13 10.30
CA SER A 82 -4.35 -12.41 10.37
C SER A 82 -4.65 -13.26 11.60
N ASP A 83 -5.45 -12.71 12.51
CA ASP A 83 -5.83 -13.37 13.77
C ASP A 83 -7.13 -14.17 13.62
N PHE A 84 -7.57 -14.41 12.39
CA PHE A 84 -8.78 -15.16 12.04
C PHE A 84 -8.62 -15.83 10.67
N SER A 85 -9.41 -16.88 10.44
CA SER A 85 -9.49 -17.56 9.14
C SER A 85 -10.48 -16.86 8.21
N PHE A 86 -10.17 -16.82 6.94
CA PHE A 86 -11.02 -16.26 5.88
C PHE A 86 -10.91 -17.12 4.63
N GLU A 87 -11.93 -17.06 3.79
CA GLU A 87 -11.90 -17.72 2.48
C GLU A 87 -10.93 -16.99 1.55
N PRO A 88 -9.98 -17.70 0.92
CA PRO A 88 -9.14 -17.11 -0.11
C PRO A 88 -9.98 -16.58 -1.28
N ILE A 89 -9.44 -15.62 -2.01
CA ILE A 89 -10.03 -15.14 -3.26
C ILE A 89 -10.04 -16.31 -4.27
N GLY A 90 -11.10 -16.41 -5.08
CA GLY A 90 -11.24 -17.49 -6.05
C GLY A 90 -10.16 -17.52 -7.15
N ASP A 91 -9.60 -16.37 -7.52
CA ASP A 91 -8.52 -16.26 -8.53
C ASP A 91 -7.47 -15.22 -8.09
N PRO A 92 -6.56 -15.58 -7.17
CA PRO A 92 -5.54 -14.66 -6.68
C PRO A 92 -4.52 -14.31 -7.76
N ASP A 93 -4.22 -15.22 -8.69
CA ASP A 93 -3.24 -14.99 -9.76
C ASP A 93 -3.72 -13.94 -10.76
N LYS A 94 -5.00 -13.94 -11.09
CA LYS A 94 -5.60 -12.87 -11.90
C LYS A 94 -5.48 -11.52 -11.20
N LEU A 95 -5.82 -11.45 -9.91
CA LEU A 95 -5.69 -10.21 -9.15
C LEU A 95 -4.23 -9.73 -9.09
N VAL A 96 -3.27 -10.62 -8.85
CA VAL A 96 -1.83 -10.31 -8.88
C VAL A 96 -1.43 -9.70 -10.22
N ARG A 97 -1.83 -10.31 -11.34
CA ARG A 97 -1.51 -9.79 -12.69
C ARG A 97 -2.11 -8.40 -12.92
N GLU A 98 -3.36 -8.18 -12.52
CA GLU A 98 -4.05 -6.89 -12.65
C GLU A 98 -3.34 -5.82 -11.82
N VAL A 99 -3.01 -6.14 -10.57
CA VAL A 99 -2.31 -5.24 -9.63
C VAL A 99 -0.93 -4.85 -10.18
N LEU A 100 -0.16 -5.81 -10.69
CA LEU A 100 1.16 -5.54 -11.29
C LEU A 100 1.05 -4.68 -12.55
N ALA A 101 0.10 -4.98 -13.44
CA ALA A 101 -0.13 -4.18 -14.64
C ALA A 101 -0.48 -2.72 -14.29
N LYS A 102 -1.30 -2.51 -13.24
CA LYS A 102 -1.66 -1.17 -12.76
C LYS A 102 -0.51 -0.45 -12.09
N ARG A 103 0.30 -1.16 -11.30
CA ARG A 103 1.54 -0.60 -10.75
C ARG A 103 2.44 -0.07 -11.88
N ASP A 104 2.64 -0.87 -12.93
CA ASP A 104 3.51 -0.51 -14.05
C ASP A 104 2.96 0.67 -14.87
N GLU A 105 1.63 0.73 -15.07
CA GLU A 105 0.93 1.87 -15.67
C GLU A 105 1.18 3.17 -14.86
N CYS A 106 0.97 3.12 -13.54
CA CYS A 106 1.18 4.28 -12.66
C CYS A 106 2.65 4.73 -12.62
N ILE A 107 3.60 3.79 -12.61
CA ILE A 107 5.04 4.10 -12.68
C ILE A 107 5.35 4.81 -13.99
N LYS A 108 4.82 4.32 -15.12
CA LYS A 108 5.02 4.95 -16.43
C LYS A 108 4.45 6.37 -16.45
N GLU A 109 3.23 6.58 -15.96
CA GLU A 109 2.62 7.91 -15.87
C GLU A 109 3.44 8.85 -14.98
N SER A 110 3.90 8.37 -13.81
CA SER A 110 4.70 9.16 -12.89
C SER A 110 6.06 9.54 -13.47
N ASN A 111 6.67 8.63 -14.24
CA ASN A 111 7.91 8.89 -14.96
C ASN A 111 7.73 9.99 -16.02
N LEU A 112 6.62 9.96 -16.79
CA LEU A 112 6.32 11.01 -17.77
C LEU A 112 6.17 12.37 -17.08
N MET A 113 5.46 12.44 -15.96
CA MET A 113 5.27 13.71 -15.27
C MET A 113 6.54 14.21 -14.56
N PHE A 114 7.46 13.32 -14.20
CA PHE A 114 8.82 13.69 -13.77
C PHE A 114 9.63 14.37 -14.87
N ASP A 115 9.57 13.83 -16.09
CA ASP A 115 10.29 14.40 -17.23
C ASP A 115 9.76 15.80 -17.60
N GLU A 116 8.55 16.16 -17.17
CA GLU A 116 7.92 17.48 -17.33
C GLU A 116 8.14 18.45 -16.16
N GLY A 117 8.95 18.07 -15.15
CA GLY A 117 9.43 19.00 -14.11
C GLY A 117 8.52 19.22 -12.89
N MET A 118 7.50 18.38 -12.67
CA MET A 118 6.51 18.59 -11.60
C MET A 118 6.51 17.54 -10.47
N TYR A 119 7.59 16.83 -10.15
CA TYR A 119 7.37 15.46 -9.62
C TYR A 119 8.31 14.89 -8.54
N GLN A 120 9.06 15.71 -7.81
CA GLN A 120 9.94 15.18 -6.74
C GLN A 120 9.16 14.55 -5.57
N GLN A 121 8.01 15.11 -5.16
CA GLN A 121 7.19 14.56 -4.07
C GLN A 121 6.42 13.29 -4.45
N PHE A 122 5.99 13.17 -5.71
CA PHE A 122 5.28 12.00 -6.22
C PHE A 122 6.18 10.76 -6.37
N LEU A 123 7.48 10.93 -6.60
CA LEU A 123 8.42 9.82 -6.62
C LEU A 123 8.67 9.25 -5.22
N LEU A 124 8.77 10.09 -4.19
CA LEU A 124 8.90 9.64 -2.80
C LEU A 124 7.78 8.72 -2.36
N GLN A 125 6.60 8.89 -2.95
CA GLN A 125 5.39 8.15 -2.67
C GLN A 125 5.46 6.65 -3.09
N TYR A 126 6.45 6.27 -3.90
CA TYR A 126 6.78 4.88 -4.23
C TYR A 126 7.82 4.26 -3.29
N GLY A 127 8.69 5.07 -2.68
CA GLY A 127 10.04 4.63 -2.29
C GLY A 127 10.25 4.03 -0.90
N ALA A 128 9.22 3.84 -0.07
CA ALA A 128 9.39 3.24 1.27
C ALA A 128 8.72 1.87 1.40
N ASP A 129 7.51 1.73 0.85
CA ASP A 129 6.69 0.54 1.07
C ASP A 129 6.62 -0.39 -0.15
N CYS A 130 6.85 0.12 -1.38
CA CYS A 130 6.76 -0.70 -2.58
C CYS A 130 7.95 -1.64 -2.74
N LYS A 131 7.69 -2.91 -3.07
CA LYS A 131 8.73 -3.88 -3.42
C LYS A 131 8.94 -3.95 -4.93
N ASN A 132 10.12 -4.41 -5.34
CA ASN A 132 10.44 -4.75 -6.73
C ASN A 132 10.14 -3.62 -7.72
N LEU A 133 10.45 -2.38 -7.34
CA LEU A 133 10.37 -1.24 -8.24
C LEU A 133 11.37 -1.43 -9.39
N PRO A 134 11.03 -1.02 -10.63
CA PRO A 134 11.97 -0.95 -11.74
C PRO A 134 13.21 -0.11 -11.40
N ALA A 135 14.37 -0.49 -11.93
CA ALA A 135 15.65 0.14 -11.59
C ALA A 135 15.69 1.64 -11.94
N ASP A 136 15.06 2.03 -13.04
CA ASP A 136 14.89 3.42 -13.47
C ASP A 136 14.04 4.22 -12.48
N ALA A 137 12.97 3.63 -11.94
CA ALA A 137 12.15 4.25 -10.90
C ALA A 137 12.95 4.45 -9.60
N VAL A 138 13.74 3.46 -9.18
CA VAL A 138 14.60 3.57 -7.98
C VAL A 138 15.64 4.69 -8.12
N GLN A 139 16.26 4.81 -9.30
CA GLN A 139 17.22 5.88 -9.58
C GLN A 139 16.56 7.27 -9.51
N ARG A 140 15.39 7.42 -10.13
CA ARG A 140 14.63 8.69 -10.11
C ARG A 140 14.19 9.08 -8.70
N ILE A 141 13.78 8.12 -7.87
CA ILE A 141 13.44 8.35 -6.45
C ILE A 141 14.65 8.85 -5.66
N THR A 142 15.82 8.23 -5.89
CA THR A 142 17.07 8.60 -5.21
C THR A 142 17.46 10.03 -5.57
N TYR A 143 17.44 10.36 -6.87
CA TYR A 143 17.69 11.72 -7.36
C TYR A 143 16.71 12.76 -6.76
N ALA A 144 15.41 12.42 -6.69
CA ALA A 144 14.41 13.30 -6.09
C ALA A 144 14.65 13.55 -4.58
N ARG A 145 15.09 12.53 -3.83
CA ARG A 145 15.45 12.67 -2.40
C ARG A 145 16.62 13.62 -2.18
N GLU A 146 17.65 13.49 -3.01
CA GLU A 146 18.84 14.36 -2.97
C GLU A 146 18.49 15.83 -3.26
N GLN A 147 17.63 16.08 -4.27
CA GLN A 147 17.18 17.44 -4.62
C GLN A 147 16.33 18.09 -3.53
N LEU A 148 15.56 17.28 -2.78
CA LEU A 148 14.69 17.77 -1.71
C LEU A 148 15.39 17.89 -0.34
N GLY A 149 16.66 17.50 -0.24
CA GLY A 149 17.41 17.54 1.03
C GLY A 149 16.88 16.56 2.10
N ILE A 150 16.18 15.51 1.69
CA ILE A 150 15.67 14.47 2.60
C ILE A 150 16.78 13.41 2.73
N GLY A 151 17.55 13.48 3.82
CA GLY A 151 18.62 12.55 4.14
C GLY A 151 18.11 11.12 4.42
N MET A 152 18.98 10.14 4.14
CA MET A 152 18.80 8.70 4.40
C MET A 152 18.38 8.38 5.84
#